data_AF-A0A183A1U7-F1
#
_entry.id   AF-A0A183A1U7-F1
#
_cell.length_a   1.000
_cell.length_b   1.000
_cell.length_c   1.000
_cell.angle_alpha   90.00
_cell.angle_beta   90.00
_cell.angle_gamma   90.00
#
_symmetry.space_group_name_H-M   'P 1'
#
loop_
_entity.id
_entity.type
_entity.pdbx_description
1 polymer ?
#
loop_
_entity_poly.entity_id
_entity_poly.type
_entity_poly.pdbx_seq_one_letter_code
_entity_poly.pdbx_strand_id
1 'polypeptide(L)' 'MKPDSKTSNVEEGEIFSDELDDDDDDGLDENLIGGEEDKRKLEKMSEKEREEELFKRAERRDAIMVNSISILTNATGT' A
#
# COMPACT_ATOMS: atom_id res chain seq x y z
N MET A 1 18.66 27.30 17.46
CA MET A 1 18.74 25.96 16.85
C MET A 1 17.65 25.87 15.79
N LYS A 2 18.01 25.66 14.53
CA LYS A 2 17.05 25.31 13.47
C LYS A 2 17.02 23.79 13.41
N PRO A 3 15.89 23.10 13.61
CA PRO A 3 15.88 21.67 13.40
C PRO A 3 15.99 21.37 11.91
N ASP A 4 16.94 20.49 11.61
CA ASP A 4 17.34 20.06 10.29
C ASP A 4 16.15 19.54 9.47
N SER A 5 16.09 20.00 8.22
CA SER A 5 15.27 19.41 7.16
C SER A 5 15.74 17.97 6.96
N LYS A 6 15.10 17.04 7.67
CA LYS A 6 15.23 15.61 7.40
C LYS A 6 14.61 15.37 6.04
N THR A 7 15.45 15.43 5.01
CA THR A 7 15.21 14.84 3.71
C THR A 7 14.88 13.37 3.97
N SER A 8 13.59 13.06 4.05
CA SER A 8 13.11 11.70 3.96
C SER A 8 13.50 11.23 2.57
N ASN A 9 14.66 10.62 2.48
CA ASN A 9 14.94 9.60 1.49
C ASN A 9 13.90 8.51 1.75
N VAL A 10 12.68 8.73 1.25
CA VAL A 10 11.65 7.71 1.18
C VAL A 10 12.20 6.76 0.13
N GLU A 11 12.96 5.78 0.62
CA GLU A 11 13.26 4.59 -0.14
C GLU A 11 11.91 4.03 -0.56
N GLU A 12 11.72 3.90 -1.88
CA GLU A 12 10.52 3.35 -2.49
C GLU A 12 10.42 1.89 -2.02
N GLY A 13 9.76 1.66 -0.87
CA GLY A 13 9.74 0.37 -0.18
C GLY A 13 9.58 0.41 1.34
N GLU A 14 9.76 1.54 2.02
CA GLU A 14 9.51 1.62 3.48
C GLU A 14 8.02 1.89 3.78
N ILE A 15 7.26 0.81 3.97
CA ILE A 15 5.97 0.85 4.67
C ILE A 15 6.22 1.21 6.15
N PHE A 16 5.75 2.39 6.58
CA PHE A 16 5.80 2.80 7.97
C PHE A 16 4.95 1.84 8.82
N SER A 17 5.60 1.00 9.63
CA SER A 17 4.94 0.06 10.54
C SER A 17 4.08 0.71 11.63
N ASP A 18 4.04 2.04 11.71
CA ASP A 18 3.20 2.81 12.65
C ASP A 18 1.75 2.99 12.16
N GLU A 19 1.42 2.51 10.94
CA GLU A 19 0.05 2.48 10.37
C GLU A 19 -0.40 1.05 10.01
N LEU A 20 0.36 0.03 10.45
CA LEU A 20 -0.02 -1.39 10.37
C LEU A 20 -0.72 -1.84 11.66
N ASP A 21 -1.65 -1.02 12.16
CA ASP A 21 -2.50 -1.40 13.29
C ASP A 21 -3.68 -2.22 12.75
N ASP A 22 -3.56 -3.54 12.87
CA ASP A 22 -4.62 -4.57 13.07
C ASP A 22 -5.81 -4.72 12.10
N ASP A 23 -5.79 -4.16 10.89
CA ASP A 23 -6.73 -4.55 9.84
C ASP A 23 -5.97 -5.03 8.59
N ASP A 24 -5.94 -6.35 8.35
CA ASP A 24 -5.38 -7.00 7.15
C ASP A 24 -6.06 -6.59 5.81
N ASP A 25 -6.92 -5.58 5.85
CA ASP A 25 -7.68 -5.03 4.72
C ASP A 25 -7.05 -3.69 4.28
N ASP A 26 -6.54 -3.63 3.04
CA ASP A 26 -6.00 -2.41 2.46
C ASP A 26 -7.10 -1.38 2.10
N GLY A 27 -8.37 -1.70 2.40
CA GLY A 27 -9.53 -0.86 2.19
C GLY A 27 -9.92 -0.73 0.73
N LEU A 28 -9.37 -1.59 -0.14
CA LEU A 28 -9.61 -1.59 -1.57
C LEU A 28 -10.38 -2.84 -2.01
N ASP A 29 -11.24 -2.69 -3.01
CA ASP A 29 -11.92 -3.83 -3.62
C ASP A 29 -11.00 -4.65 -4.55
N GLU A 30 -11.57 -5.70 -5.17
CA GLU A 30 -10.87 -6.53 -6.16
C GLU A 30 -10.28 -5.71 -7.34
N ASN A 31 -10.87 -4.55 -7.63
CA ASN A 31 -10.46 -3.63 -8.68
C ASN A 31 -9.49 -2.53 -8.20
N LEU A 32 -8.99 -2.61 -6.97
CA LEU A 32 -8.12 -1.61 -6.33
C LEU A 32 -8.79 -0.25 -6.09
N ILE A 33 -10.11 -0.24 -5.86
CA ILE A 33 -10.92 0.96 -5.68
C ILE A 33 -11.44 1.03 -4.24
N GLY A 34 -11.15 2.15 -3.56
CA GLY A 34 -11.58 2.42 -2.17
C GLY A 34 -12.99 3.02 -2.05
N GLY A 35 -13.89 2.68 -2.98
CA GLY A 35 -15.25 3.24 -3.04
C GLY A 35 -15.42 4.42 -4.01
N GLU A 36 -16.57 5.11 -3.91
CA GLU A 36 -17.00 6.09 -4.93
C GLU A 36 -16.13 7.35 -5.01
N GLU A 37 -15.61 7.83 -3.89
CA GLU A 37 -14.74 9.01 -3.89
C GLU A 37 -13.41 8.72 -4.58
N ASP A 38 -12.81 7.58 -4.24
CA ASP A 38 -11.58 7.12 -4.85
C ASP A 38 -11.74 6.89 -6.36
N LYS A 39 -12.84 6.26 -6.77
CA LYS A 39 -13.20 6.13 -8.18
C LYS A 39 -13.25 7.48 -8.91
N ARG A 40 -13.90 8.49 -8.32
CA ARG A 40 -13.95 9.85 -8.90
C ARG A 40 -12.57 10.50 -8.99
N LYS A 41 -11.65 10.17 -8.08
CA LYS A 41 -10.28 10.68 -8.10
C LYS A 41 -9.48 10.04 -9.24
N LEU A 42 -9.59 8.73 -9.41
CA LEU A 42 -8.97 7.99 -10.52
C LEU A 42 -9.51 8.42 -11.89
N GLU A 43 -10.80 8.68 -12.01
CA GLU A 43 -11.42 9.15 -13.27
C GLU A 43 -10.96 10.57 -13.68
N LYS A 44 -10.46 11.37 -12.72
CA LYS A 44 -9.92 12.72 -12.98
C LYS A 44 -8.43 12.72 -13.34
N MET A 45 -7.75 11.60 -13.14
CA MET A 45 -6.34 11.45 -13.50
C MET A 45 -6.19 11.16 -15.00
N SER A 46 -5.02 11.49 -15.56
CA SER A 46 -4.67 11.00 -16.89
C SER A 46 -4.49 9.47 -16.88
N GLU A 47 -4.60 8.82 -18.04
CA GLU A 47 -4.47 7.36 -18.12
C GLU A 47 -3.15 6.86 -17.52
N LYS A 48 -2.05 7.57 -17.78
CA LYS A 48 -0.73 7.23 -17.23
C LYS A 48 -0.72 7.33 -15.70
N GLU A 49 -1.24 8.40 -15.14
CA GLU A 49 -1.29 8.59 -13.68
C GLU A 49 -2.22 7.58 -13.01
N ARG A 50 -3.34 7.25 -13.67
CA ARG A 50 -4.30 6.25 -13.20
C ARG A 50 -3.66 4.86 -13.14
N GLU A 51 -2.92 4.46 -14.17
CA GLU A 51 -2.18 3.19 -14.20
C GLU A 51 -1.06 3.14 -13.15
N GLU A 52 -0.28 4.23 -12.99
CA GLU A 52 0.78 4.31 -11.97
C GLU A 52 0.23 4.19 -10.55
N GLU A 53 -0.91 4.83 -10.26
CA GLU A 53 -1.58 4.75 -8.97
C GLU A 53 -2.11 3.33 -8.69
N LEU A 54 -2.74 2.69 -9.68
CA LEU A 54 -3.20 1.30 -9.56
C LEU A 54 -2.02 0.33 -9.37
N PHE A 55 -0.90 0.56 -10.04
CA PHE A 55 0.32 -0.25 -9.85
C PHE A 55 0.83 -0.17 -8.41
N LYS A 56 0.94 1.04 -7.85
CA LYS A 56 1.38 1.23 -6.45
C LYS A 56 0.46 0.56 -5.44
N ARG A 57 -0.86 0.59 -5.69
CA ARG A 57 -1.84 -0.09 -4.83
C ARG A 57 -1.70 -1.61 -4.91
N ALA A 58 -1.49 -2.15 -6.11
CA ALA A 58 -1.22 -3.57 -6.29
C ALA A 58 0.03 -4.01 -5.53
N GLU A 59 1.12 -3.25 -5.64
CA GLU A 59 2.37 -3.53 -4.93
C GLU A 59 2.19 -3.49 -3.40
N ARG A 60 1.42 -2.53 -2.88
CA ARG A 60 1.10 -2.48 -1.45
C ARG A 60 0.29 -3.70 -1.01
N ARG A 61 -0.71 -4.10 -1.78
CA ARG A 61 -1.52 -5.29 -1.49
C ARG A 61 -0.70 -6.56 -1.55
N ASP A 62 0.20 -6.68 -2.52
CA ASP A 62 1.14 -7.79 -2.60
C ASP A 62 2.08 -7.81 -1.39
N ALA A 63 2.56 -6.66 -0.91
CA ALA A 63 3.38 -6.59 0.30
C ALA A 63 2.62 -7.05 1.56
N ILE A 64 1.35 -6.66 1.70
CA ILE A 64 0.47 -7.10 2.80
C ILE A 64 0.21 -8.61 2.71
N MET A 65 -0.13 -9.11 1.51
CA MET A 65 -0.39 -10.53 1.23
C MET A 65 0.85 -11.42 1.41
N VAL A 66 2.02 -10.98 0.99
CA VAL A 66 3.28 -11.73 1.13
C VAL A 66 3.67 -11.86 2.59
N ASN A 67 3.44 -10.81 3.39
CA ASN A 67 3.70 -10.85 4.82
C ASN A 67 2.74 -11.82 5.54
N SER A 68 1.44 -11.79 5.21
CA SER A 68 0.46 -12.70 5.81
C SER A 68 0.69 -14.18 5.42
N ILE A 69 1.08 -14.46 4.17
CA ILE A 69 1.43 -15.82 3.72
C ILE A 69 2.70 -16.35 4.42
N SER A 70 3.69 -15.50 4.69
CA SER A 70 4.95 -15.91 5.34
C SER A 70 4.79 -16.32 6.81
N ILE A 71 3.77 -15.82 7.52
CA ILE A 71 3.49 -16.23 8.90
C ILE A 71 2.80 -17.62 8.94
N LEU A 72 1.93 -17.91 7.97
CA LEU A 72 1.18 -19.17 7.93
C LEU A 72 2.06 -20.39 7.59
N THR A 73 3.09 -20.23 6.76
CA THR A 73 3.99 -21.34 6.38
C THR A 73 4.88 -21.82 7.52
N ASN A 74 5.27 -20.92 8.43
CA ASN A 74 6.08 -21.27 9.61
C ASN A 74 5.26 -21.97 10.71
N ALA A 75 3.93 -21.85 10.70
CA ALA A 75 3.05 -22.51 11.67
C ALA A 75 2.71 -23.97 11.28
N THR A 76 2.89 -24.35 10.02
CA THR A 76 2.77 -25.75 9.55
C THR A 76 4.14 -26.42 9.55
N GLY A 77 4.68 -26.68 10.74
CA GLY A 77 5.93 -27.41 10.89
C GLY A 77 5.87 -28.82 10.28
N THR A 78 6.86 -29.13 9.45
CA THR A 78 7.36 -30.49 9.18
C THR A 78 8.71 -30.67 9.85
#